data_AF-A0A6G4CMS6-F1
#
_entry.id   AF-A0A6G4CMS6-F1
#
_cell.length_a   1.000
_cell.length_b   1.000
_cell.length_c   1.000
_cell.angle_alpha   90.00
_cell.angle_beta   90.00
_cell.angle_gamma   90.00
#
_symmetry.space_group_name_H-M   'P 1'
#
loop_
_entity.id
_entity.type
_entity.pdbx_description
1 polymer ?
#
loop_
_entity_poly.entity_id
_entity_poly.type
_entity_poly.pdbx_seq_one_letter_code
_entity_poly.pdbx_strand_id
1 'polypeptide(L)'
;MIRYSVNSIADYLNLIETKQLTNFIYRGQNEPYFGIQASGFRPYTGAWRNDKFYDINGIKKDFYNKVIRNISMDEKEYFLAFCQHHGLPTNLVDFTYSPLIAMFFACQGKKSPTFTIGELIDKETFTNINNLKNDNSLQEMLINNLINKLSKNFYAPYSEIYLINKDRLLDITDIIVENHDDNFFQKLICDSNVQKLVLKKLEEMFLKNKNYFKNWIKNIIECYEENNIDIYGICTEDNDDIFPKKENFKWENLTKYKEHLLNNNIDETIRELYWYVFNEMEDEEITYNNVFCLNEWEFGYVNVEF
;
A
#
# COMPACT_ATOMS: atom_id res chain seq x y z
N MET A 1 -0.73 -6.58 -19.54
CA MET A 1 -1.65 -5.58 -18.96
C MET A 1 -2.46 -4.94 -20.08
N ILE A 2 -3.79 -4.86 -19.96
CA ILE A 2 -4.65 -4.23 -20.97
C ILE A 2 -4.82 -2.75 -20.61
N ARG A 3 -4.68 -1.84 -21.57
CA ARG A 3 -4.85 -0.39 -21.38
C ARG A 3 -5.82 0.16 -22.41
N TYR A 4 -6.64 1.13 -21.98
CA TYR A 4 -7.58 1.85 -22.83
C TYR A 4 -7.32 3.36 -22.68
N SER A 5 -7.42 4.09 -23.78
CA SER A 5 -7.34 5.56 -23.77
C SER A 5 -8.74 6.13 -24.02
N VAL A 6 -9.11 7.15 -23.25
CA VAL A 6 -10.41 7.84 -23.34
C VAL A 6 -10.16 9.34 -23.35
N ASN A 7 -10.83 10.06 -24.24
CA ASN A 7 -10.65 11.51 -24.40
C ASN A 7 -11.86 12.32 -23.93
N SER A 8 -12.98 11.64 -23.63
CA SER A 8 -14.20 12.27 -23.15
C SER A 8 -14.94 11.38 -22.16
N ILE A 9 -15.85 11.99 -21.40
CA ILE A 9 -16.74 11.27 -20.48
C ILE A 9 -17.62 10.27 -21.25
N ALA A 10 -18.07 10.65 -22.45
CA ALA A 10 -18.88 9.77 -23.30
C ALA A 10 -18.08 8.52 -23.73
N ASP A 11 -16.82 8.68 -24.13
CA ASP A 11 -15.95 7.55 -24.47
C ASP A 11 -15.73 6.64 -23.26
N TYR A 12 -15.56 7.22 -22.08
CA TYR A 12 -15.38 6.46 -20.84
C TYR A 12 -16.63 5.64 -20.46
N LEU A 13 -17.82 6.24 -20.56
CA LEU A 13 -19.08 5.52 -20.32
C LEU A 13 -19.31 4.41 -21.35
N ASN A 14 -19.10 4.70 -22.64
CA ASN A 14 -19.18 3.70 -23.70
C ASN A 14 -18.18 2.56 -23.47
N LEU A 15 -16.97 2.85 -23.00
CA LEU A 15 -15.98 1.83 -22.68
C LEU A 15 -16.46 0.91 -21.54
N ILE A 16 -17.02 1.48 -20.46
CA ILE A 16 -17.54 0.72 -19.32
C ILE A 16 -18.66 -0.23 -19.77
N GLU A 17 -19.59 0.25 -20.61
CA GLU A 17 -20.70 -0.55 -21.12
C GLU A 17 -20.22 -1.64 -22.08
N THR A 18 -19.46 -1.27 -23.11
CA THR A 18 -19.02 -2.21 -24.16
C THR A 18 -18.08 -3.28 -23.64
N LYS A 19 -17.25 -2.97 -22.64
CA LYS A 19 -16.34 -3.93 -22.01
C LYS A 19 -16.92 -4.58 -20.75
N GLN A 20 -18.17 -4.28 -20.40
CA GLN A 20 -18.88 -4.83 -19.22
C GLN A 20 -18.04 -4.73 -17.95
N LEU A 21 -17.48 -3.54 -17.68
CA LEU A 21 -16.52 -3.34 -16.58
C LEU A 21 -17.20 -3.23 -15.20
N THR A 22 -18.47 -3.61 -15.07
CA THR A 22 -19.26 -3.49 -13.82
C THR A 22 -18.76 -4.38 -12.68
N ASN A 23 -18.01 -5.45 -13.00
CA ASN A 23 -17.41 -6.34 -12.01
C ASN A 23 -16.03 -5.85 -11.49
N PHE A 24 -15.73 -4.56 -11.63
CA PHE A 24 -14.47 -3.98 -11.18
C PHE A 24 -14.68 -2.96 -10.04
N ILE A 25 -13.65 -2.77 -9.24
CA ILE A 25 -13.47 -1.59 -8.40
C ILE A 25 -12.49 -0.64 -9.09
N TYR A 26 -12.65 0.64 -8.84
CA TYR A 26 -11.96 1.70 -9.57
C TYR A 26 -11.14 2.57 -8.62
N ARG A 27 -9.98 3.03 -9.08
CA ARG A 27 -9.19 4.06 -8.39
C ARG A 27 -8.73 5.11 -9.40
N GLY A 28 -9.20 6.33 -9.22
CA GLY A 28 -8.72 7.48 -9.97
C GLY A 28 -7.41 7.98 -9.41
N GLN A 29 -6.39 8.13 -10.26
CA GLN A 29 -5.16 8.81 -9.91
C GLN A 29 -4.93 9.94 -10.91
N ASN A 30 -4.74 11.14 -10.36
CA ASN A 30 -4.50 12.32 -11.16
C ASN A 30 -3.11 12.37 -11.78
N GLU A 31 -2.24 11.42 -11.47
CA GLU A 31 -0.94 11.22 -12.12
C GLU A 31 -0.72 9.73 -12.40
N PRO A 32 0.03 9.39 -13.46
CA PRO A 32 0.40 8.02 -13.78
C PRO A 32 1.54 7.59 -12.87
N TYR A 33 1.19 7.05 -11.72
CA TYR A 33 2.17 6.48 -10.80
C TYR A 33 2.60 5.08 -11.28
N PHE A 34 3.82 4.66 -10.94
CA PHE A 34 4.25 3.28 -11.16
C PHE A 34 3.56 2.36 -10.14
N GLY A 35 2.30 2.03 -10.40
CA GLY A 35 1.50 1.12 -9.57
C GLY A 35 0.65 1.80 -8.51
N ILE A 36 0.01 0.95 -7.70
CA ILE A 36 -0.89 1.38 -6.62
C ILE A 36 -0.08 1.45 -5.33
N GLN A 37 0.37 2.65 -4.99
CA GLN A 37 1.14 2.91 -3.78
C GLN A 37 0.38 3.87 -2.85
N ALA A 38 0.24 3.47 -1.58
CA ALA A 38 -0.31 4.32 -0.53
C ALA A 38 0.56 5.56 -0.29
N SER A 39 -0.03 6.66 0.18
CA SER A 39 0.67 7.94 0.32
C SER A 39 1.84 7.88 1.30
N GLY A 40 1.74 7.07 2.36
CA GLY A 40 2.79 6.91 3.37
C GLY A 40 4.03 6.17 2.89
N PHE A 41 3.93 5.36 1.84
CA PHE A 41 5.07 4.65 1.26
C PHE A 41 5.73 5.43 0.11
N ARG A 42 5.15 6.55 -0.32
CA ARG A 42 5.77 7.38 -1.36
C ARG A 42 6.96 8.13 -0.76
N PRO A 43 8.14 8.09 -1.40
CA PRO A 43 9.28 8.85 -0.93
C PRO A 43 8.95 10.34 -0.90
N TYR A 44 9.37 11.02 0.16
CA TYR A 44 9.28 12.48 0.25
C TYR A 44 10.68 13.08 0.32
N THR A 45 10.85 14.21 -0.37
CA THR A 45 12.07 15.00 -0.34
C THR A 45 12.09 15.86 0.93
N GLY A 46 12.36 15.20 2.06
CA GLY A 46 12.30 15.79 3.40
C GLY A 46 13.44 16.75 3.75
N ALA A 47 14.52 16.75 2.98
CA ALA A 47 15.66 17.66 3.13
C ALA A 47 16.48 17.67 1.84
N TRP A 48 17.42 18.61 1.73
CA TRP A 48 18.35 18.77 0.60
C TRP A 48 19.14 17.49 0.19
N ARG A 49 19.13 16.45 1.01
CA ARG A 49 20.04 15.29 0.90
C ARG A 49 19.41 13.96 1.34
N ASN A 50 18.24 13.58 0.85
CA ASN A 50 17.79 12.18 0.63
C ASN A 50 16.27 12.06 0.68
N ASP A 51 15.75 11.11 -0.11
CA ASP A 51 14.38 10.62 0.01
C ASP A 51 14.23 9.89 1.35
N LYS A 52 13.19 10.25 2.10
CA LYS A 52 12.80 9.56 3.34
C LYS A 52 11.42 8.95 3.18
N PHE A 53 11.15 7.88 3.92
CA PHE A 53 9.80 7.37 4.13
C PHE A 53 9.16 8.09 5.32
N TYR A 54 7.85 8.31 5.24
CA TYR A 54 7.12 8.94 6.33
C TYR A 54 7.14 8.05 7.57
N ASP A 55 7.43 8.62 8.75
CA ASP A 55 7.06 8.00 10.02
C ASP A 55 5.54 8.12 10.20
N ILE A 56 4.80 7.20 9.57
CA ILE A 56 3.33 7.18 9.57
C ILE A 56 2.81 7.15 11.02
N ASN A 57 3.47 6.42 11.91
CA ASN A 57 3.06 6.26 13.31
C ASN A 57 3.27 7.54 14.11
N GLY A 58 4.45 8.16 14.00
CA GLY A 58 4.75 9.44 14.65
C GLY A 58 3.80 10.55 14.17
N ILE A 59 3.63 10.69 12.85
CA ILE A 59 2.74 11.71 12.26
C ILE A 59 1.29 11.50 12.70
N LYS A 60 0.80 10.26 12.70
CA LYS A 60 -0.54 9.91 13.17
C LYS A 60 -0.71 10.26 14.65
N LYS A 61 0.26 9.92 15.51
CA LYS A 61 0.24 10.21 16.95
C LYS A 61 0.21 11.71 17.23
N ASP A 62 1.05 12.47 16.54
CA ASP A 62 1.11 13.92 16.67
C ASP A 62 -0.20 14.58 16.23
N PHE A 63 -0.78 14.11 15.14
CA PHE A 63 -2.07 14.60 14.67
C PHE A 63 -3.19 14.24 15.64
N TYR A 64 -3.22 13.00 16.15
CA TYR A 64 -4.17 12.57 17.16
C TYR A 64 -4.15 13.48 18.39
N ASN A 65 -2.97 13.76 18.94
CA ASN A 65 -2.80 14.63 20.11
C ASN A 65 -3.33 16.06 19.86
N LYS A 66 -3.29 16.55 18.61
CA LYS A 66 -3.83 17.87 18.24
C LYS A 66 -5.34 17.87 18.10
N VAL A 67 -5.94 16.80 17.58
CA VAL A 67 -7.37 16.79 17.18
C VAL A 67 -8.29 16.04 18.14
N ILE A 68 -7.77 15.20 19.05
CA ILE A 68 -8.54 14.29 19.92
C ILE A 68 -9.72 14.94 20.67
N ARG A 69 -9.59 16.23 21.02
CA ARG A 69 -10.61 16.98 21.76
C ARG A 69 -11.80 17.40 20.89
N ASN A 70 -11.63 17.41 19.58
CA ASN A 70 -12.57 18.00 18.62
C ASN A 70 -13.14 16.97 17.63
N ILE A 71 -12.81 15.69 17.79
CA ILE A 71 -13.28 14.60 16.92
C ILE A 71 -14.32 13.74 17.64
N SER A 72 -15.31 13.28 16.88
CA SER A 72 -16.39 12.37 17.27
C SER A 72 -15.88 10.98 17.64
N MET A 73 -16.76 10.13 18.17
CA MET A 73 -16.40 8.75 18.50
C MET A 73 -16.05 7.96 17.23
N ASP A 74 -16.86 8.10 16.18
CA ASP A 74 -16.65 7.44 14.89
C ASP A 74 -15.31 7.88 14.23
N GLU A 75 -14.94 9.15 14.35
CA GLU A 75 -13.66 9.65 13.84
C GLU A 75 -12.46 9.14 14.65
N LYS A 76 -12.65 8.82 15.94
CA LYS A 76 -11.61 8.17 16.76
C LYS A 76 -11.48 6.70 16.40
N GLU A 77 -12.59 6.04 16.13
CA GLU A 77 -12.65 4.64 15.73
C GLU A 77 -11.98 4.45 14.36
N TYR A 78 -12.37 5.25 13.36
CA TYR A 78 -11.79 5.22 12.01
C TYR A 78 -10.70 6.27 11.81
N PHE A 79 -9.85 6.48 12.83
CA PHE A 79 -8.89 7.58 12.83
C PHE A 79 -7.88 7.54 11.68
N LEU A 80 -7.53 6.34 11.18
CA LEU A 80 -6.64 6.23 10.03
C LEU A 80 -7.29 6.73 8.72
N ALA A 81 -8.58 6.45 8.52
CA ALA A 81 -9.34 6.99 7.40
C ALA A 81 -9.55 8.51 7.56
N PHE A 82 -9.78 8.97 8.79
CA PHE A 82 -9.81 10.39 9.13
C PHE A 82 -8.48 11.09 8.78
N CYS A 83 -7.33 10.52 9.15
CA CYS A 83 -6.01 11.02 8.76
C CYS A 83 -5.87 11.16 7.23
N GLN A 84 -6.26 10.13 6.48
CA GLN A 84 -6.17 10.14 5.03
C GLN A 84 -7.09 11.21 4.41
N HIS A 85 -8.30 11.38 4.94
CA HIS A 85 -9.23 12.43 4.52
C HIS A 85 -8.64 13.84 4.72
N HIS A 86 -7.90 14.02 5.82
CA HIS A 86 -7.17 15.26 6.12
C HIS A 86 -5.81 15.39 5.42
N GLY A 87 -5.48 14.48 4.49
CA GLY A 87 -4.29 14.56 3.65
C GLY A 87 -3.00 14.09 4.31
N LEU A 88 -3.08 13.40 5.45
CA LEU A 88 -1.91 12.78 6.06
C LEU A 88 -1.43 11.58 5.22
N PRO A 89 -0.11 11.33 5.18
CA PRO A 89 0.42 10.09 4.61
C PRO A 89 -0.07 8.89 5.43
N THR A 90 -0.74 7.94 4.77
CA THR A 90 -1.22 6.70 5.40
C THR A 90 -0.83 5.48 4.55
N ASN A 91 -0.92 4.30 5.14
CA ASN A 91 -0.76 3.01 4.46
C ASN A 91 -2.04 2.54 3.76
N LEU A 92 -3.08 3.38 3.70
CA LEU A 92 -4.35 3.06 3.06
C LEU A 92 -4.36 3.42 1.57
N VAL A 93 -5.18 2.70 0.81
CA VAL A 93 -5.42 2.95 -0.61
C VAL A 93 -6.91 3.00 -0.87
N ASP A 94 -7.37 4.13 -1.42
CA ASP A 94 -8.78 4.33 -1.74
C ASP A 94 -9.19 3.65 -3.05
N PHE A 95 -10.29 2.91 -3.00
CA PHE A 95 -11.02 2.42 -4.16
C PHE A 95 -12.48 2.81 -4.05
N THR A 96 -13.15 2.89 -5.19
CA THR A 96 -14.58 3.17 -5.28
C THR A 96 -15.26 2.18 -6.20
N TYR A 97 -16.50 1.83 -5.87
CA TYR A 97 -17.37 1.05 -6.74
C TYR A 97 -17.96 1.88 -7.90
N SER A 98 -17.86 3.22 -7.83
CA SER A 98 -18.40 4.12 -8.85
C SER A 98 -17.32 4.53 -9.86
N PRO A 99 -17.47 4.18 -11.14
CA PRO A 99 -16.53 4.60 -12.18
C PRO A 99 -16.43 6.13 -12.29
N LEU A 100 -17.55 6.83 -12.09
CA LEU A 100 -17.61 8.30 -12.17
C LEU A 100 -16.86 8.97 -11.02
N ILE A 101 -16.92 8.40 -9.81
CA ILE A 101 -16.14 8.90 -8.67
C ILE A 101 -14.63 8.72 -8.95
N ALA A 102 -14.22 7.58 -9.51
CA ALA A 102 -12.83 7.37 -9.90
C ALA A 102 -12.41 8.36 -11.00
N MET A 103 -13.24 8.61 -12.01
CA MET A 103 -12.96 9.61 -13.03
C MET A 103 -12.82 11.01 -12.44
N PHE A 104 -13.68 11.40 -11.48
CA PHE A 104 -13.55 12.67 -10.78
C PHE A 104 -12.17 12.81 -10.12
N PHE A 105 -11.73 11.83 -9.34
CA PHE A 105 -10.41 11.86 -8.69
C PHE A 105 -9.25 11.84 -9.69
N ALA A 106 -9.40 11.16 -10.83
CA ALA A 106 -8.40 11.17 -11.89
C ALA A 106 -8.27 12.56 -12.54
N CYS A 107 -9.36 13.32 -12.66
CA CYS A 107 -9.32 14.67 -13.23
C CYS A 107 -9.02 15.76 -12.20
N GLN A 108 -9.19 15.49 -10.90
CA GLN A 108 -9.03 16.47 -9.83
C GLN A 108 -7.56 16.88 -9.65
N GLY A 109 -7.31 18.19 -9.48
CA GLY A 109 -5.97 18.70 -9.13
C GLY A 109 -4.97 18.78 -10.28
N LYS A 110 -5.38 18.52 -11.53
CA LYS A 110 -4.58 18.71 -12.76
C LYS A 110 -4.27 20.17 -13.12
N LYS A 111 -4.85 21.14 -12.40
CA LYS A 111 -4.58 22.56 -12.60
C LYS A 111 -3.38 22.98 -11.73
N SER A 112 -2.59 23.92 -12.21
CA SER A 112 -1.57 24.57 -11.39
C SER A 112 -2.22 25.12 -10.11
N PRO A 113 -1.77 24.69 -8.92
CA PRO A 113 -2.31 25.18 -7.67
C PRO A 113 -1.98 26.67 -7.57
N THR A 114 -3.03 27.49 -7.63
CA THR A 114 -2.91 28.89 -7.24
C THR A 114 -3.01 28.91 -5.71
N PHE A 115 -1.99 29.46 -5.06
CA PHE A 115 -2.04 29.67 -3.63
C PHE A 115 -1.48 31.04 -3.27
N THR A 116 -2.01 31.64 -2.22
CA THR A 116 -1.41 32.82 -1.59
C THR A 116 -0.52 32.40 -0.42
N ILE A 117 0.50 33.20 -0.10
CA ILE A 117 1.33 32.97 1.10
C ILE A 117 0.46 32.92 2.37
N GLY A 118 -0.64 33.68 2.41
CA GLY A 118 -1.60 33.63 3.51
C GLY A 118 -2.33 32.28 3.64
N GLU A 119 -2.57 31.56 2.55
CA GLU A 119 -3.15 30.21 2.59
C GLU A 119 -2.15 29.16 3.10
N LEU A 120 -0.84 29.40 2.91
CA LEU A 120 0.20 28.49 3.39
C LEU A 120 0.50 28.64 4.89
N ILE A 121 0.29 29.84 5.44
CA ILE A 121 0.64 30.17 6.84
C ILE A 121 -0.60 30.12 7.76
N ASP A 122 -1.77 29.89 7.17
CA ASP A 122 -3.08 30.00 7.82
C ASP A 122 -3.31 31.40 8.41
N LYS A 123 -4.11 32.22 7.72
CA LYS A 123 -4.26 33.67 7.99
C LYS A 123 -4.69 34.02 9.41
N GLU A 124 -5.15 33.05 10.20
CA GLU A 124 -5.89 33.31 11.45
C GLU A 124 -5.02 33.54 12.70
N THR A 125 -3.70 33.35 12.67
CA THR A 125 -2.89 33.65 13.87
C THR A 125 -1.64 34.51 13.59
N PHE A 126 -1.61 35.69 14.23
CA PHE A 126 -0.44 36.57 14.30
C PHE A 126 0.83 35.83 14.80
N THR A 127 0.63 34.78 15.60
CA THR A 127 1.65 33.85 16.10
C THR A 127 2.38 33.10 14.98
N ASN A 128 1.69 32.64 13.94
CA ASN A 128 2.32 31.91 12.83
C ASN A 128 3.24 32.80 11.99
N ILE A 129 2.87 34.08 11.81
CA ILE A 129 3.72 35.05 11.11
C ILE A 129 5.00 35.32 11.92
N ASN A 130 4.89 35.44 13.25
CA ASN A 130 6.06 35.67 14.10
C ASN A 130 6.95 34.42 14.20
N ASN A 131 6.36 33.24 14.29
CA ASN A 131 7.10 31.98 14.23
C ASN A 131 7.85 31.85 12.91
N LEU A 132 7.19 32.09 11.77
CA LEU A 132 7.86 32.07 10.47
C LEU A 132 8.97 33.13 10.38
N LYS A 133 8.82 34.31 10.98
CA LYS A 133 9.86 35.34 10.99
C LYS A 133 11.08 34.97 11.83
N ASN A 134 10.88 34.26 12.93
CA ASN A 134 11.92 34.06 13.95
C ASN A 134 12.50 32.64 13.99
N ASP A 135 11.85 31.68 13.34
CA ASP A 135 12.24 30.27 13.33
C ASP A 135 12.87 29.89 11.98
N ASN A 136 14.20 29.76 11.98
CA ASN A 136 14.96 29.36 10.78
C ASN A 136 14.55 27.98 10.27
N SER A 137 14.17 27.05 11.16
CA SER A 137 13.76 25.70 10.74
C SER A 137 12.44 25.74 9.96
N LEU A 138 11.48 26.53 10.44
CA LEU A 138 10.21 26.74 9.72
C LEU A 138 10.42 27.43 8.36
N GLN A 139 11.34 28.40 8.29
CA GLN A 139 11.69 29.06 7.02
C GLN A 139 12.30 28.09 6.02
N GLU A 140 13.29 27.30 6.45
CA GLU A 140 13.93 26.29 5.59
C GLU A 140 12.92 25.24 5.13
N MET A 141 12.05 24.76 6.02
CA MET A 141 10.98 23.82 5.68
C MET A 141 10.03 24.40 4.63
N LEU A 142 9.59 25.65 4.81
CA LEU A 142 8.71 26.33 3.85
C LEU A 142 9.39 26.49 2.48
N ILE A 143 10.65 26.96 2.46
CA ILE A 143 11.43 27.14 1.23
C ILE A 143 11.62 25.80 0.53
N ASN A 144 11.96 24.74 1.26
CA ASN A 144 12.13 23.40 0.70
C ASN A 144 10.82 22.90 0.09
N ASN A 145 9.69 23.05 0.78
CA ASN A 145 8.37 22.66 0.26
C ASN A 145 7.99 23.44 -1.00
N LEU A 146 8.28 24.74 -1.05
CA LEU A 146 8.05 25.59 -2.22
C LEU A 146 8.94 25.17 -3.40
N ILE A 147 10.24 24.97 -3.15
CA ILE A 147 11.20 24.49 -4.17
C ILE A 147 10.74 23.13 -4.68
N ASN A 148 10.45 22.16 -3.81
CA ASN A 148 9.94 20.84 -4.18
C ASN A 148 8.67 20.92 -5.04
N LYS A 149 7.76 21.85 -4.72
CA LYS A 149 6.52 22.04 -5.47
C LYS A 149 6.75 22.68 -6.85
N LEU A 150 7.73 23.59 -6.96
CA LEU A 150 8.11 24.22 -8.23
C LEU A 150 9.03 23.34 -9.08
N SER A 151 9.85 22.50 -8.45
CA SER A 151 10.82 21.59 -9.08
C SER A 151 10.20 20.25 -9.49
N LYS A 152 9.02 19.91 -8.93
CA LYS A 152 8.11 18.92 -9.52
C LYS A 152 7.69 19.40 -10.91
N ASN A 153 8.58 19.18 -11.87
CA ASN A 153 8.22 19.05 -13.26
C ASN A 153 7.17 17.93 -13.33
N PHE A 154 6.19 18.05 -14.22
CA PHE A 154 5.17 17.05 -14.53
C PHE A 154 3.90 17.05 -13.68
N TYR A 155 2.89 17.74 -14.22
CA TYR A 155 1.62 17.05 -14.44
C TYR A 155 1.77 16.25 -15.72
N ALA A 156 1.65 14.93 -15.69
CA ALA A 156 1.49 14.19 -16.92
C ALA A 156 0.28 14.77 -17.69
N PRO A 157 0.28 14.79 -19.02
CA PRO A 157 -0.87 15.33 -19.77
C PRO A 157 -2.12 14.44 -19.63
N TYR A 158 -1.98 13.26 -19.02
CA TYR A 158 -3.04 12.30 -18.77
C TYR A 158 -3.08 11.86 -17.31
N SER A 159 -4.23 11.35 -16.90
CA SER A 159 -4.48 10.71 -15.61
C SER A 159 -4.77 9.23 -15.81
N GLU A 160 -4.76 8.44 -14.75
CA GLU A 160 -5.03 7.00 -14.84
C GLU A 160 -6.22 6.61 -13.95
N ILE A 161 -6.99 5.64 -14.44
CA ILE A 161 -7.99 4.95 -13.64
C ILE A 161 -7.57 3.49 -13.60
N TYR A 162 -7.25 3.01 -12.40
CA TYR A 162 -6.93 1.61 -12.16
C TYR A 162 -8.21 0.83 -11.93
N LEU A 163 -8.26 -0.36 -12.53
CA LEU A 163 -9.37 -1.28 -12.38
C LEU A 163 -8.86 -2.58 -11.76
N ILE A 164 -9.49 -3.02 -10.68
CA ILE A 164 -9.26 -4.34 -10.09
C ILE A 164 -10.54 -5.15 -10.23
N ASN A 165 -10.44 -6.33 -10.84
CA ASN A 165 -11.57 -7.24 -10.94
C ASN A 165 -11.95 -7.71 -9.53
N LYS A 166 -13.23 -7.59 -9.17
CA LYS A 166 -13.78 -8.03 -7.88
C LYS A 166 -13.55 -9.51 -7.63
N ASP A 167 -13.45 -10.33 -8.67
CA ASP A 167 -13.14 -11.76 -8.53
C ASP A 167 -11.73 -12.02 -7.98
N ARG A 168 -10.82 -11.02 -8.00
CA ARG A 168 -9.50 -11.10 -7.36
C ARG A 168 -9.49 -10.64 -5.90
N LEU A 169 -10.63 -10.16 -5.39
CA LEU A 169 -10.75 -9.63 -4.03
C LEU A 169 -11.39 -10.67 -3.13
N LEU A 170 -10.82 -10.80 -1.93
CA LEU A 170 -11.42 -11.58 -0.86
C LEU A 170 -12.28 -10.65 0.00
N ASP A 171 -13.59 -10.87 0.01
CA ASP A 171 -14.50 -10.12 0.89
C ASP A 171 -14.49 -10.70 2.30
N ILE A 172 -13.85 -9.98 3.22
CA ILE A 172 -13.71 -10.31 4.64
C ILE A 172 -14.53 -9.36 5.54
N THR A 173 -15.47 -8.61 4.97
CA THR A 173 -16.21 -7.57 5.71
C THR A 173 -16.95 -8.13 6.92
N ASP A 174 -17.60 -9.30 6.75
CA ASP A 174 -18.26 -10.04 7.82
C ASP A 174 -17.29 -10.41 8.96
N ILE A 175 -16.10 -10.89 8.61
CA ILE A 175 -15.07 -11.26 9.59
C ILE A 175 -14.58 -10.02 10.35
N ILE A 176 -14.43 -8.88 9.69
CA ILE A 176 -14.01 -7.63 10.34
C ILE A 176 -15.09 -7.17 11.34
N VAL A 177 -16.36 -7.17 10.94
CA VAL A 177 -17.48 -6.72 11.79
C VAL A 177 -17.64 -7.60 13.03
N GLU A 178 -17.54 -8.93 12.88
CA GLU A 178 -17.62 -9.86 14.02
C GLU A 178 -16.46 -9.69 15.01
N ASN A 179 -15.34 -9.15 14.57
CA ASN A 179 -14.15 -8.90 15.39
C ASN A 179 -14.10 -7.50 16.04
N HIS A 180 -15.20 -6.72 15.98
CA HIS A 180 -15.27 -5.38 16.58
C HIS A 180 -14.10 -4.46 16.18
N ASP A 181 -13.64 -4.57 14.93
CA ASP A 181 -12.53 -3.76 14.38
C ASP A 181 -11.17 -3.93 15.09
N ASP A 182 -10.96 -5.02 15.86
CA ASP A 182 -9.63 -5.45 16.31
C ASP A 182 -8.69 -5.64 15.10
N ASN A 183 -7.37 -5.51 15.31
CA ASN A 183 -6.39 -5.68 14.23
C ASN A 183 -6.55 -7.06 13.57
N PHE A 184 -7.11 -7.06 12.35
CA PHE A 184 -7.41 -8.27 11.60
C PHE A 184 -6.18 -9.15 11.40
N PHE A 185 -5.00 -8.59 11.14
CA PHE A 185 -3.78 -9.37 10.96
C PHE A 185 -3.34 -10.06 12.25
N GLN A 186 -3.46 -9.38 13.39
CA GLN A 186 -3.16 -9.98 14.68
C GLN A 186 -4.13 -11.14 14.99
N LYS A 187 -5.42 -10.96 14.71
CA LYS A 187 -6.42 -12.02 14.85
C LYS A 187 -6.17 -13.17 13.88
N LEU A 188 -5.79 -12.88 12.64
CA LEU A 188 -5.43 -13.89 11.65
C LEU A 188 -4.26 -14.76 12.12
N ILE A 189 -3.32 -14.21 12.91
CA ILE A 189 -2.20 -14.97 13.45
C ILE A 189 -2.62 -15.79 14.68
N CYS A 190 -3.42 -15.22 15.59
CA CYS A 190 -3.68 -15.81 16.90
C CYS A 190 -5.00 -16.61 17.01
N ASP A 191 -5.97 -16.40 16.10
CA ASP A 191 -7.31 -16.98 16.19
C ASP A 191 -7.57 -18.03 15.11
N SER A 192 -7.58 -19.30 15.52
CA SER A 192 -7.84 -20.45 14.64
C SER A 192 -9.22 -20.43 13.96
N ASN A 193 -10.23 -19.77 14.55
CA ASN A 193 -11.54 -19.65 13.94
C ASN A 193 -11.52 -18.63 12.79
N VAL A 194 -10.88 -17.48 13.00
CA VAL A 194 -10.68 -16.48 11.95
C VAL A 194 -9.88 -17.07 10.79
N GLN A 195 -8.81 -17.81 11.08
CA GLN A 195 -8.02 -18.53 10.06
C GLN A 195 -8.89 -19.47 9.22
N LYS A 196 -9.74 -20.29 9.86
CA LYS A 196 -10.64 -21.22 9.15
C LYS A 196 -11.66 -20.49 8.28
N LEU A 197 -12.22 -19.38 8.76
CA LEU A 197 -13.16 -18.56 7.99
C LEU A 197 -12.51 -17.95 6.75
N VAL A 198 -11.31 -17.38 6.91
CA VAL A 198 -10.53 -16.82 5.80
C VAL A 198 -10.14 -17.91 4.81
N LEU A 199 -9.68 -19.07 5.29
CA LEU A 199 -9.33 -20.20 4.44
C LEU A 199 -10.53 -20.67 3.61
N LYS A 200 -11.71 -20.81 4.23
CA LYS A 200 -12.94 -21.20 3.52
C LYS A 200 -13.30 -20.21 2.41
N LYS A 201 -13.22 -18.90 2.69
CA LYS A 201 -13.47 -17.86 1.68
C LYS A 201 -12.44 -17.90 0.55
N LEU A 202 -11.16 -18.15 0.87
CA LEU A 202 -10.11 -18.33 -0.12
C LEU A 202 -10.39 -19.54 -1.01
N GLU A 203 -10.74 -20.68 -0.43
CA GLU A 203 -11.13 -21.89 -1.18
C GLU A 203 -12.28 -21.61 -2.14
N GLU A 204 -13.35 -20.95 -1.67
CA GLU A 204 -14.50 -20.56 -2.50
C GLU A 204 -14.07 -19.62 -3.65
N MET A 205 -13.23 -18.62 -3.36
CA MET A 205 -12.68 -17.70 -4.36
C MET A 205 -11.87 -18.44 -5.43
N PHE A 206 -11.01 -19.37 -5.03
CA PHE A 206 -10.19 -20.15 -5.95
C PHE A 206 -11.02 -21.14 -6.78
N LEU A 207 -12.02 -21.79 -6.17
CA LEU A 207 -12.94 -22.70 -6.86
C LEU A 207 -13.76 -21.98 -7.94
N LYS A 208 -14.18 -20.73 -7.68
CA LYS A 208 -14.87 -19.89 -8.67
C LYS A 208 -13.95 -19.47 -9.82
N ASN A 209 -12.66 -19.29 -9.55
CA ASN A 209 -11.70 -18.69 -10.47
C ASN A 209 -10.61 -19.65 -10.98
N LYS A 210 -10.91 -20.96 -11.08
CA LYS A 210 -9.95 -22.02 -11.47
C LYS A 210 -9.13 -21.67 -12.73
N ASN A 211 -9.75 -21.06 -13.73
CA ASN A 211 -9.10 -20.69 -14.99
C ASN A 211 -8.02 -19.61 -14.83
N TYR A 212 -8.07 -18.81 -13.78
CA TYR A 212 -7.12 -17.73 -13.50
C TYR A 212 -6.05 -18.11 -12.47
N PHE A 213 -6.23 -19.24 -11.78
CA PHE A 213 -5.35 -19.71 -10.71
C PHE A 213 -3.87 -19.74 -11.12
N LYS A 214 -3.58 -20.35 -12.28
CA LYS A 214 -2.24 -20.41 -12.87
C LYS A 214 -1.57 -19.04 -12.93
N ASN A 215 -2.30 -18.04 -13.42
CA ASN A 215 -1.78 -16.69 -13.57
C ASN A 215 -1.62 -15.99 -12.22
N TRP A 216 -2.48 -16.27 -11.24
CA TRP A 216 -2.38 -15.67 -9.91
C TRP A 216 -1.16 -16.18 -9.15
N ILE A 217 -0.92 -17.51 -9.15
CA ILE A 217 0.28 -18.08 -8.53
C ILE A 217 1.54 -17.56 -9.23
N LYS A 218 1.53 -17.50 -10.57
CA LYS A 218 2.62 -16.91 -11.33
C LYS A 218 2.90 -15.46 -10.91
N ASN A 219 1.86 -14.62 -10.80
CA ASN A 219 2.03 -13.23 -10.37
C ASN A 219 2.58 -13.12 -8.94
N ILE A 220 2.20 -14.03 -8.04
CA ILE A 220 2.75 -14.06 -6.67
C ILE A 220 4.24 -14.36 -6.72
N ILE A 221 4.67 -15.38 -7.47
CA ILE A 221 6.09 -15.72 -7.65
C ILE A 221 6.86 -14.55 -8.27
N GLU A 222 6.29 -13.88 -9.28
CA GLU A 222 6.86 -12.67 -9.88
C GLU A 222 7.03 -11.54 -8.86
N CYS A 223 6.11 -11.39 -7.90
CA CYS A 223 6.28 -10.39 -6.84
C CYS A 223 7.49 -10.68 -5.94
N TYR A 224 7.77 -11.93 -5.60
CA TYR A 224 8.99 -12.28 -4.82
C TYR A 224 10.26 -11.95 -5.62
N GLU A 225 10.27 -12.27 -6.91
CA GLU A 225 11.37 -11.98 -7.84
C GLU A 225 11.60 -10.46 -8.00
N GLU A 226 10.54 -9.69 -8.25
CA GLU A 226 10.62 -8.23 -8.43
C GLU A 226 11.07 -7.48 -7.17
N ASN A 227 10.75 -8.01 -5.99
CA ASN A 227 11.16 -7.42 -4.71
C ASN A 227 12.49 -8.00 -4.19
N ASN A 228 13.10 -8.94 -4.91
CA ASN A 228 14.35 -9.60 -4.54
C ASN A 228 14.34 -10.20 -3.11
N ILE A 229 13.22 -10.82 -2.76
CA ILE A 229 12.98 -11.46 -1.47
C ILE A 229 12.71 -12.96 -1.65
N ASP A 230 13.14 -13.77 -0.68
CA ASP A 230 12.75 -15.17 -0.61
C ASP A 230 11.38 -15.38 0.08
N ILE A 231 10.95 -16.64 0.23
CA ILE A 231 9.68 -16.97 0.91
C ILE A 231 9.60 -16.51 2.37
N TYR A 232 10.75 -16.22 3.00
CA TYR A 232 10.85 -15.71 4.36
C TYR A 232 10.85 -14.17 4.40
N GLY A 233 10.85 -13.51 3.23
CA GLY A 233 10.88 -12.06 3.12
C GLY A 233 12.28 -11.45 3.29
N ILE A 234 13.34 -12.26 3.21
CA ILE A 234 14.72 -11.80 3.38
C ILE A 234 15.26 -11.30 2.04
N CYS A 235 15.72 -10.04 2.02
CA CYS A 235 16.36 -9.43 0.85
C CYS A 235 17.71 -10.07 0.56
N THR A 236 18.00 -10.39 -0.70
CA THR A 236 19.27 -11.07 -1.06
C THR A 236 20.46 -10.11 -1.23
N GLU A 237 20.24 -8.79 -1.17
CA GLU A 237 21.22 -7.75 -1.49
C GLU A 237 21.79 -6.98 -0.28
N ASP A 238 21.45 -7.37 0.97
CA ASP A 238 22.02 -6.69 2.13
C ASP A 238 23.53 -6.95 2.22
N ASN A 239 24.30 -5.88 1.93
CA ASN A 239 25.75 -5.75 2.07
C ASN A 239 26.19 -5.78 3.54
N ASP A 240 25.82 -6.81 4.28
CA ASP A 240 26.42 -7.06 5.59
C ASP A 240 27.43 -8.20 5.48
N ASP A 241 28.72 -7.82 5.52
CA ASP A 241 29.92 -8.66 5.68
C ASP A 241 29.89 -9.57 6.95
N ILE A 242 28.73 -9.71 7.61
CA ILE A 242 28.54 -10.40 8.89
C ILE A 242 27.99 -11.82 8.71
N PHE A 243 27.36 -12.13 7.58
CA PHE A 243 26.95 -13.51 7.26
C PHE A 243 27.74 -14.04 6.06
N PRO A 244 28.40 -15.20 6.19
CA PRO A 244 29.16 -15.77 5.08
C PRO A 244 28.18 -15.97 3.92
N LYS A 245 28.59 -15.48 2.73
CA LYS A 245 27.95 -15.76 1.44
C LYS A 245 27.69 -17.26 1.34
N LYS A 246 26.51 -17.72 1.75
CA LYS A 246 26.08 -19.10 1.59
C LYS A 246 25.81 -19.26 0.10
N GLU A 247 26.83 -19.74 -0.61
CA GLU A 247 26.69 -20.45 -1.86
C GLU A 247 25.47 -21.39 -1.74
N ASN A 248 24.49 -21.24 -2.64
CA ASN A 248 23.13 -21.81 -2.65
C ASN A 248 22.02 -20.89 -2.10
N PHE A 249 21.74 -19.79 -2.79
CA PHE A 249 20.57 -18.96 -2.51
C PHE A 249 19.27 -19.66 -2.98
N LYS A 250 18.27 -19.76 -2.08
CA LYS A 250 16.98 -20.45 -2.25
C LYS A 250 16.00 -19.81 -3.27
N TRP A 251 16.35 -18.73 -3.98
CA TRP A 251 15.44 -18.09 -4.96
C TRP A 251 15.25 -18.90 -6.26
N GLU A 252 16.27 -19.68 -6.67
CA GLU A 252 16.19 -20.58 -7.84
C GLU A 252 15.07 -21.63 -7.70
N ASN A 253 14.62 -21.90 -6.47
CA ASN A 253 13.57 -22.87 -6.21
C ASN A 253 12.15 -22.35 -6.47
N LEU A 254 11.86 -21.05 -6.36
CA LEU A 254 10.52 -20.53 -6.68
C LEU A 254 10.37 -20.21 -8.17
N THR A 255 11.40 -19.64 -8.78
CA THR A 255 11.41 -19.26 -10.19
C THR A 255 11.30 -20.47 -11.12
N LYS A 256 11.82 -21.65 -10.74
CA LYS A 256 11.55 -22.89 -11.51
C LYS A 256 10.06 -23.20 -11.63
N TYR A 257 9.28 -22.93 -10.58
CA TYR A 257 7.83 -23.16 -10.60
C TYR A 257 7.11 -22.16 -11.51
N LYS A 258 7.64 -20.95 -11.71
CA LYS A 258 7.12 -20.00 -12.72
C LYS A 258 7.17 -20.61 -14.13
N GLU A 259 8.28 -21.26 -14.48
CA GLU A 259 8.45 -21.93 -15.77
C GLU A 259 7.64 -23.23 -15.86
N HIS A 260 7.63 -24.05 -14.81
CA HIS A 260 6.84 -25.29 -14.76
C HIS A 260 5.34 -25.00 -14.88
N LEU A 261 4.86 -23.94 -14.25
CA LEU A 261 3.45 -23.53 -14.36
C LEU A 261 3.08 -23.25 -15.81
N LEU A 262 4.01 -22.77 -16.65
CA LEU A 262 3.77 -22.48 -18.07
C LEU A 262 3.85 -23.74 -18.94
N ASN A 263 4.81 -24.62 -18.69
CA ASN A 263 5.25 -25.67 -19.62
C ASN A 263 4.84 -27.10 -19.21
N ASN A 264 4.49 -27.34 -17.94
CA ASN A 264 4.22 -28.68 -17.41
C ASN A 264 2.75 -28.89 -17.04
N ASN A 265 2.42 -30.09 -16.56
CA ASN A 265 1.11 -30.38 -15.98
C ASN A 265 0.88 -29.50 -14.74
N ILE A 266 -0.22 -28.76 -14.75
CA ILE A 266 -0.54 -27.79 -13.71
C ILE A 266 -0.77 -28.45 -12.36
N ASP A 267 -1.46 -29.60 -12.31
CA ASP A 267 -1.81 -30.27 -11.05
C ASP A 267 -0.56 -30.82 -10.36
N GLU A 268 0.37 -31.34 -11.15
CA GLU A 268 1.67 -31.83 -10.69
C GLU A 268 2.53 -30.66 -10.18
N THR A 269 2.63 -29.59 -10.95
CA THR A 269 3.38 -28.38 -10.57
C THR A 269 2.83 -27.77 -9.27
N ILE A 270 1.51 -27.73 -9.10
CA ILE A 270 0.87 -27.22 -7.88
C ILE A 270 1.20 -28.13 -6.69
N ARG A 271 1.17 -29.45 -6.85
CA ARG A 271 1.54 -30.39 -5.80
C ARG A 271 3.00 -30.22 -5.39
N GLU A 272 3.90 -30.09 -6.36
CA GLU A 272 5.32 -29.86 -6.07
C GLU A 272 5.54 -28.52 -5.35
N LEU A 273 4.88 -27.45 -5.80
CA LEU A 273 4.93 -26.15 -5.14
C LEU A 273 4.39 -26.22 -3.71
N TYR A 274 3.27 -26.91 -3.50
CA TYR A 274 2.71 -27.15 -2.16
C TYR A 274 3.73 -27.85 -1.27
N TRP A 275 4.33 -28.94 -1.72
CA TRP A 275 5.34 -29.67 -0.94
C TRP A 275 6.58 -28.84 -0.67
N TYR A 276 7.03 -28.04 -1.64
CA TYR A 276 8.13 -27.11 -1.44
C TYR A 276 7.81 -26.10 -0.34
N VAL A 277 6.68 -25.40 -0.45
CA VAL A 277 6.24 -24.43 0.57
C VAL A 277 6.03 -25.10 1.92
N PHE A 278 5.41 -26.28 1.96
CA PHE A 278 5.16 -27.02 3.19
C PHE A 278 6.46 -27.43 3.90
N ASN A 279 7.44 -27.96 3.17
CA ASN A 279 8.73 -28.36 3.74
C ASN A 279 9.55 -27.16 4.20
N GLU A 280 9.52 -26.06 3.46
CA GLU A 280 10.13 -24.81 3.92
C GLU A 280 9.37 -24.24 5.13
N MET A 281 8.04 -24.46 5.21
CA MET A 281 7.20 -24.04 6.33
C MET A 281 7.37 -24.89 7.60
N GLU A 282 7.79 -26.15 7.49
CA GLU A 282 8.06 -27.06 8.62
C GLU A 282 9.52 -27.02 9.12
N ASP A 283 10.42 -26.29 8.44
CA ASP A 283 11.77 -26.03 8.94
C ASP A 283 11.65 -25.24 10.26
N GLU A 284 12.31 -25.72 11.33
CA GLU A 284 12.13 -25.27 12.73
C GLU A 284 12.40 -23.76 12.99
N GLU A 285 12.82 -23.02 11.96
CA GLU A 285 13.02 -21.57 11.98
C GLU A 285 11.73 -20.76 11.76
N ILE A 286 10.66 -21.37 11.21
CA ILE A 286 9.34 -20.72 11.20
C ILE A 286 8.72 -20.91 12.56
N THR A 287 8.84 -19.85 13.34
CA THR A 287 8.28 -19.76 14.67
C THR A 287 6.75 -19.68 14.61
N TYR A 288 6.10 -20.83 14.47
CA TYR A 288 4.67 -20.96 14.77
C TYR A 288 4.47 -20.54 16.23
N ASN A 289 3.80 -19.40 16.42
CA ASN A 289 3.50 -18.73 17.69
C ASN A 289 4.52 -17.74 18.25
N ASN A 290 5.69 -17.53 17.63
CA ASN A 290 6.34 -16.25 17.89
C ASN A 290 5.67 -15.28 16.94
N VAL A 291 4.77 -14.48 17.51
CA VAL A 291 4.48 -13.16 16.97
C VAL A 291 5.85 -12.63 16.52
N PHE A 292 6.02 -12.30 15.24
CA PHE A 292 6.98 -11.27 14.90
C PHE A 292 6.43 -10.05 15.63
N CYS A 293 6.73 -9.95 16.94
CA CYS A 293 6.91 -8.68 17.57
C CYS A 293 8.00 -8.10 16.69
N LEU A 294 7.58 -7.27 15.73
CA LEU A 294 8.46 -6.29 15.14
C LEU A 294 9.24 -5.78 16.33
N ASN A 295 10.50 -6.12 16.31
CA ASN A 295 11.37 -5.96 17.43
C ASN A 295 11.26 -4.48 17.84
N GLU A 296 11.31 -4.11 19.12
CA GLU A 296 11.14 -2.70 19.52
C GLU A 296 12.15 -1.73 18.85
N TRP A 297 13.14 -2.26 18.13
CA TRP A 297 14.12 -1.57 17.30
C TRP A 297 13.69 -1.39 15.82
N GLU A 298 12.69 -2.12 15.32
CA GLU A 298 12.03 -1.90 14.02
C GLU A 298 10.90 -0.86 14.09
N PHE A 299 10.35 -0.64 15.29
CA PHE A 299 9.75 0.64 15.63
C PHE A 299 10.91 1.55 16.03
N GLY A 300 11.12 2.69 15.36
CA GLY A 300 12.15 3.64 15.77
C GLY A 300 11.86 4.27 17.13
N TYR A 301 12.09 3.55 18.23
CA TYR A 301 12.20 4.12 19.56
C TYR A 301 13.65 4.56 19.76
N VAL A 302 13.90 5.84 19.51
CA VAL A 302 15.05 6.51 20.10
C VAL A 302 14.77 6.60 21.60
N ASN A 303 15.32 5.67 22.37
CA ASN A 303 15.46 5.85 23.81
C ASN A 303 16.40 7.05 24.02
N VAL A 304 15.82 8.19 24.37
CA VAL A 304 16.56 9.30 24.97
C VAL A 304 16.52 9.04 26.47
N GLU A 305 17.61 8.47 27.00
CA GLU A 305 17.88 8.54 28.44
C GLU A 305 18.14 10.00 28.83
N PHE A 306 17.59 10.42 29.97
CA PHE A 306 17.72 11.76 30.53
C PHE A 306 19.15 12.09 30.96
#